data_AF-A0A972W3R0-F1
#
_entry.id   AF-A0A972W3R0-F1
#
_cell.length_a   1.000
_cell.length_b   1.000
_cell.length_c   1.000
_cell.angle_alpha   90.00
_cell.angle_beta   90.00
_cell.angle_gamma   90.00
#
_symmetry.space_group_name_H-M   'P 1'
#
loop_
_entity.id
_entity.type
_entity.pdbx_description
1 polymer ?
#
loop_
_entity_poly.entity_id
_entity_poly.type
_entity_poly.pdbx_seq_one_letter_code
_entity_poly.pdbx_strand_id
1 'polypeptide(L)'
;MTDNASDVAFSPAVKAVQEKKGSRRGYARMEEKGGWKTALSDELVAFIAQRDSFYLGTASAAGQPYIQHRGGRAGFLKVLDAATLAFADFTGNRQYITAGNLSENDKAVIFLMDYAGQRRIKIWGRARVVADDADLMARLVDGSDDEDAAGTPEQVIVFEVSAWDINCPQHITPRFTEAQVATAIEPLKQRIAELEAELAELKAPL
;
A
#
# COMPACT_ATOMS: atom_id res chain seq x y z
N MET A 1 -9.86 11.12 23.23
CA MET A 1 -10.72 11.06 22.04
C MET A 1 -10.20 12.11 21.08
N THR A 2 -9.97 11.75 19.82
CA THR A 2 -9.61 12.70 18.76
C THR A 2 -10.90 13.32 18.25
N ASP A 3 -11.08 14.62 18.43
CA ASP A 3 -12.30 15.32 18.01
C ASP A 3 -12.36 15.47 16.48
N ASN A 4 -11.22 15.34 15.79
CA ASN A 4 -11.12 15.35 14.34
C ASN A 4 -10.28 14.17 13.81
N ALA A 5 -10.67 13.57 12.67
CA ALA A 5 -9.91 12.51 12.01
C ALA A 5 -8.46 12.92 11.70
N SER A 6 -8.22 14.19 11.38
CA SER A 6 -6.88 14.72 11.11
C SER A 6 -5.97 14.77 12.33
N ASP A 7 -6.50 14.68 13.55
CA ASP A 7 -5.69 14.65 14.78
C ASP A 7 -4.80 13.42 14.86
N VAL A 8 -5.06 12.39 14.04
CA VAL A 8 -4.17 11.24 13.88
C VAL A 8 -2.74 11.64 13.48
N ALA A 9 -2.56 12.79 12.80
CA ALA A 9 -1.25 13.34 12.51
C ALA A 9 -1.10 14.84 12.83
N PHE A 10 -2.19 15.59 12.97
CA PHE A 10 -2.15 17.00 13.37
C PHE A 10 -2.14 17.14 14.90
N SER A 11 -1.08 16.62 15.52
CA SER A 11 -0.85 16.82 16.95
C SER A 11 -0.77 18.31 17.32
N PRO A 12 -0.90 18.68 18.61
CA PRO A 12 -0.72 20.07 19.03
C PRO A 12 0.60 20.69 18.56
N ALA A 13 1.69 19.91 18.57
CA ALA A 13 2.98 20.35 18.07
C ALA A 13 2.97 20.61 16.55
N VAL A 14 2.29 19.75 15.77
CA VAL A 14 2.13 19.95 14.32
C VAL A 14 1.29 21.20 14.05
N LYS A 15 0.18 21.40 14.76
CA LYS A 15 -0.65 22.60 14.65
C LYS A 15 0.13 23.88 14.99
N ALA A 16 0.93 23.86 16.05
CA ALA A 16 1.82 24.98 16.39
C ALA A 16 2.86 25.28 15.30
N VAL A 17 3.42 24.25 14.66
CA VAL A 17 4.32 24.44 13.50
C VAL A 17 3.56 25.02 12.31
N GLN A 18 2.35 24.56 12.03
CA GLN A 18 1.50 25.12 10.97
C GLN A 18 1.17 26.60 11.22
N GLU A 19 0.98 27.01 12.48
CA GLU A 19 0.77 28.42 12.85
C GLU A 19 2.02 29.23 12.56
N LYS A 20 3.17 28.78 13.08
CA LYS A 20 4.46 29.43 12.88
C LYS A 20 4.84 29.56 11.41
N LYS A 21 4.42 28.61 10.57
CA LYS A 21 4.71 28.56 9.13
C LYS A 21 3.57 29.10 8.26
N GLY A 22 2.49 29.60 8.84
CA GLY A 22 1.40 30.29 8.14
C GLY A 22 0.40 29.39 7.40
N SER A 23 0.46 28.06 7.57
CA SER A 23 -0.47 27.12 6.90
C SER A 23 -1.70 26.76 7.73
N ARG A 24 -1.72 27.09 9.04
CA ARG A 24 -2.77 26.65 9.98
C ARG A 24 -4.18 27.00 9.52
N ARG A 25 -4.42 28.23 9.06
CA ARG A 25 -5.75 28.66 8.59
C ARG A 25 -6.26 27.84 7.41
N GLY A 26 -5.37 27.34 6.56
CA GLY A 26 -5.73 26.44 5.47
C GLY A 26 -6.20 25.08 5.99
N TYR A 27 -5.40 24.47 6.87
CA TYR A 27 -5.70 23.15 7.42
C TYR A 27 -6.87 23.15 8.42
N ALA A 28 -7.05 24.21 9.20
CA ALA A 28 -8.22 24.36 10.08
C ALA A 28 -9.53 24.34 9.27
N ARG A 29 -9.58 25.02 8.11
CA ARG A 29 -10.75 24.95 7.21
C ARG A 29 -10.95 23.59 6.56
N MET A 30 -9.89 22.80 6.39
CA MET A 30 -9.99 21.42 5.94
C MET A 30 -10.58 20.53 7.05
N GLU A 31 -10.12 20.71 8.28
CA GLU A 31 -10.67 20.03 9.47
C GLU A 31 -12.15 20.37 9.72
N GLU A 32 -12.56 21.63 9.57
CA GLU A 32 -13.97 22.08 9.65
C GLU A 32 -14.88 21.41 8.60
N LYS A 33 -14.31 20.98 7.46
CA LYS A 33 -15.02 20.29 6.39
C LYS A 33 -15.03 18.76 6.54
N GLY A 34 -14.69 18.26 7.72
CA GLY A 34 -14.66 16.83 8.02
C GLY A 34 -13.27 16.22 8.09
N GLY A 35 -12.21 17.01 7.85
CA GLY A 35 -10.83 16.53 7.95
C GLY A 35 -10.47 15.52 6.87
N TRP A 36 -9.56 14.61 7.22
CA TRP A 36 -9.21 13.49 6.35
C TRP A 36 -10.32 12.44 6.28
N LYS A 37 -10.36 11.73 5.16
CA LYS A 37 -11.34 10.66 4.93
C LYS A 37 -11.10 9.52 5.90
N THR A 38 -12.17 8.94 6.42
CA THR A 38 -12.14 7.83 7.38
C THR A 38 -12.65 6.52 6.78
N ALA A 39 -13.68 6.59 5.95
CA ALA A 39 -14.21 5.45 5.21
C ALA A 39 -13.39 5.11 3.96
N LEU A 40 -13.31 3.82 3.64
CA LEU A 40 -12.74 3.29 2.41
C LEU A 40 -13.69 3.58 1.23
N SER A 41 -13.45 4.67 0.51
CA SER A 41 -14.21 5.00 -0.70
C SER A 41 -13.92 4.02 -1.84
N ASP A 42 -14.85 3.86 -2.78
CA ASP A 42 -14.69 3.01 -3.97
C ASP A 42 -13.37 3.26 -4.73
N GLU A 43 -12.95 4.53 -4.84
CA GLU A 43 -11.67 4.90 -5.46
C GLU A 43 -10.46 4.28 -4.73
N LEU A 44 -10.48 4.31 -3.39
CA LEU A 44 -9.42 3.73 -2.56
C LEU A 44 -9.46 2.20 -2.63
N VAL A 45 -10.66 1.60 -2.61
CA VAL A 45 -10.82 0.15 -2.76
C VAL A 45 -10.25 -0.31 -4.12
N ALA A 46 -10.59 0.38 -5.21
CA ALA A 46 -10.05 0.10 -6.53
C ALA A 46 -8.53 0.30 -6.60
N PHE A 47 -8.01 1.32 -5.92
CA PHE A 47 -6.57 1.56 -5.83
C PHE A 47 -5.85 0.43 -5.07
N ILE A 48 -6.38 0.00 -3.92
CA ILE A 48 -5.82 -1.09 -3.10
C ILE A 48 -5.81 -2.41 -3.89
N ALA A 49 -6.88 -2.71 -4.63
CA ALA A 49 -6.99 -3.92 -5.43
C ALA A 49 -5.90 -4.06 -6.51
N GLN A 50 -5.27 -2.95 -6.91
CA GLN A 50 -4.19 -2.92 -7.91
C GLN A 50 -2.77 -2.93 -7.29
N ARG A 51 -2.65 -2.98 -5.96
CA ARG A 51 -1.34 -3.00 -5.29
C ARG A 51 -0.90 -4.44 -5.02
N ASP A 52 0.30 -4.74 -5.50
CA ASP A 52 1.04 -5.97 -5.22
C ASP A 52 2.04 -5.80 -4.06
N SER A 53 2.19 -4.57 -3.56
CA SER A 53 3.12 -4.23 -2.51
C SER A 53 2.68 -3.01 -1.71
N PHE A 54 3.07 -2.97 -0.44
CA PHE A 54 2.93 -1.80 0.43
C PHE A 54 3.97 -1.80 1.55
N TYR A 55 4.07 -0.69 2.27
CA TYR A 55 4.90 -0.60 3.48
C TYR A 55 4.02 -0.48 4.71
N LEU A 56 4.28 -1.32 5.71
CA LEU A 56 3.66 -1.24 7.02
C LEU A 56 4.63 -0.58 8.01
N GLY A 57 4.20 0.52 8.61
CA GLY A 57 4.88 1.16 9.73
C GLY A 57 4.21 0.77 11.05
N THR A 58 5.00 0.32 12.01
CA THR A 58 4.59 0.09 13.40
C THR A 58 5.60 0.75 14.34
N ALA A 59 5.29 0.80 15.64
CA ALA A 59 6.24 1.23 16.64
C ALA A 59 6.05 0.44 17.93
N SER A 60 7.13 0.26 18.69
CA SER A 60 7.04 -0.29 20.04
C SER A 60 6.29 0.66 20.99
N ALA A 61 5.99 0.22 22.21
CA ALA A 61 5.40 1.04 23.27
C ALA A 61 6.30 2.22 23.66
N ALA A 62 7.63 2.06 23.54
CA ALA A 62 8.60 3.14 23.72
C ALA A 62 8.66 4.13 22.54
N GLY A 63 7.92 3.87 21.45
CA GLY A 63 7.89 4.73 20.27
C GLY A 63 9.04 4.50 19.29
N GLN A 64 9.76 3.38 19.39
CA GLN A 64 10.79 3.02 18.40
C GLN A 64 10.11 2.66 17.07
N PRO A 65 10.31 3.44 15.98
CA PRO A 65 9.66 3.16 14.71
C PRO A 65 10.27 1.95 14.01
N TYR A 66 9.43 1.26 13.25
CA TYR A 66 9.80 0.15 12.39
C TYR A 66 8.98 0.19 11.09
N ILE A 67 9.61 -0.11 9.96
CA ILE A 67 8.95 -0.20 8.65
C ILE A 67 9.31 -1.53 8.01
N GLN A 68 8.31 -2.21 7.47
CA GLN A 68 8.47 -3.45 6.73
C GLN A 68 7.74 -3.39 5.38
N HIS A 69 8.43 -3.79 4.32
CA HIS A 69 7.80 -4.04 3.02
C HIS A 69 6.98 -5.33 3.09
N ARG A 70 5.74 -5.26 2.59
CA ARG A 70 4.82 -6.38 2.43
C ARG A 70 4.51 -6.51 0.94
N GLY A 71 4.73 -7.69 0.38
CA GLY A 71 4.49 -7.99 -1.03
C GLY A 71 3.62 -9.22 -1.18
N GLY A 72 2.86 -9.27 -2.26
CA GLY A 72 1.98 -10.37 -2.64
C GLY A 72 1.38 -10.13 -4.01
N ARG A 73 0.39 -10.93 -4.40
CA ARG A 73 -0.35 -10.68 -5.65
C ARG A 73 -1.12 -9.36 -5.57
N ALA A 74 -1.40 -8.76 -6.73
CA ALA A 74 -2.23 -7.56 -6.78
C ALA A 74 -3.55 -7.79 -6.02
N GLY A 75 -3.84 -6.92 -5.06
CA GLY A 75 -5.03 -7.03 -4.20
C GLY A 75 -4.91 -8.05 -3.07
N PHE A 76 -3.69 -8.38 -2.62
CA PHE A 76 -3.47 -9.20 -1.42
C PHE A 76 -3.87 -8.47 -0.13
N LEU A 77 -3.80 -7.13 -0.12
CA LEU A 77 -4.43 -6.31 0.91
C LEU A 77 -5.94 -6.29 0.64
N LYS A 78 -6.72 -7.05 1.41
CA LYS A 78 -8.16 -7.18 1.24
C LYS A 78 -8.90 -6.11 2.03
N VAL A 79 -10.03 -5.68 1.50
CA VAL A 79 -11.02 -4.83 2.17
C VAL A 79 -12.07 -5.75 2.77
N LEU A 80 -12.22 -5.73 4.10
CA LEU A 80 -13.21 -6.56 4.80
C LEU A 80 -14.56 -5.84 4.93
N ASP A 81 -14.54 -4.54 5.13
CA ASP A 81 -15.72 -3.67 5.26
C ASP A 81 -15.35 -2.20 4.96
N ALA A 82 -16.23 -1.25 5.31
CA ALA A 82 -16.04 0.19 5.03
C ALA A 82 -14.85 0.86 5.74
N ALA A 83 -14.25 0.22 6.75
CA ALA A 83 -13.12 0.78 7.51
C ALA A 83 -12.06 -0.28 7.88
N THR A 84 -12.22 -1.54 7.47
CA THR A 84 -11.29 -2.62 7.85
C THR A 84 -10.57 -3.18 6.64
N LEU A 85 -9.24 -3.27 6.75
CA LEU A 85 -8.37 -3.96 5.82
C LEU A 85 -7.76 -5.19 6.49
N ALA A 86 -7.36 -6.19 5.71
CA ALA A 86 -6.61 -7.33 6.23
C ALA A 86 -5.71 -7.96 5.17
N PHE A 87 -4.65 -8.61 5.61
CA PHE A 87 -3.77 -9.40 4.75
C PHE A 87 -3.19 -10.58 5.53
N ALA A 88 -2.91 -11.67 4.82
CA ALA A 88 -2.22 -12.82 5.38
C ALA A 88 -0.74 -12.48 5.63
N ASP A 89 -0.24 -12.84 6.81
CA ASP A 89 1.16 -12.74 7.19
C ASP A 89 1.79 -14.13 7.18
N PHE A 90 2.80 -14.30 6.34
CA PHE A 90 3.42 -15.58 6.04
C PHE A 90 4.66 -15.80 6.91
N THR A 91 5.02 -17.07 7.12
CA THR A 91 6.25 -17.41 7.85
C THR A 91 7.47 -16.84 7.12
N GLY A 92 8.09 -15.83 7.72
CA GLY A 92 9.26 -15.14 7.17
C GLY A 92 10.57 -15.48 7.88
N ASN A 93 11.43 -14.48 8.02
CA ASN A 93 12.70 -14.58 8.76
C ASN A 93 12.55 -14.69 10.29
N ARG A 94 11.31 -14.77 10.79
CA ARG A 94 10.96 -14.95 12.22
C ARG A 94 11.50 -13.87 13.17
N GLN A 95 11.69 -12.65 12.68
CA GLN A 95 12.03 -11.52 13.57
C GLN A 95 10.85 -11.10 14.46
N TYR A 96 9.61 -11.33 14.02
CA TYR A 96 8.37 -11.04 14.76
C TYR A 96 8.21 -9.60 15.28
N ILE A 97 9.01 -8.64 14.78
CA ILE A 97 9.00 -7.24 15.24
C ILE A 97 7.61 -6.60 15.08
N THR A 98 6.94 -6.82 13.94
CA THR A 98 5.59 -6.30 13.73
C THR A 98 4.61 -6.87 14.75
N ALA A 99 4.61 -8.19 14.96
CA ALA A 99 3.72 -8.85 15.91
C ALA A 99 3.98 -8.38 17.36
N GLY A 100 5.25 -8.28 17.74
CA GLY A 100 5.67 -7.75 19.05
C GLY A 100 5.27 -6.29 19.25
N ASN A 101 5.49 -5.41 18.26
CA ASN A 101 5.06 -4.02 18.34
C ASN A 101 3.53 -3.92 18.50
N LEU A 102 2.76 -4.66 17.71
CA LEU A 102 1.29 -4.61 17.74
C LEU A 102 0.68 -5.19 19.01
N SER A 103 1.39 -6.04 19.75
CA SER A 103 0.90 -6.56 21.04
C SER A 103 0.95 -5.53 22.18
N GLU A 104 1.81 -4.52 22.07
CA GLU A 104 1.97 -3.45 23.06
C GLU A 104 1.57 -2.05 22.57
N ASN A 105 1.50 -1.85 21.26
CA ASN A 105 1.11 -0.60 20.61
C ASN A 105 0.41 -0.89 19.29
N ASP A 106 -0.91 -0.76 19.29
CA ASP A 106 -1.74 -1.07 18.13
C ASP A 106 -1.66 -0.03 17.01
N LYS A 107 -1.00 1.11 17.20
CA LYS A 107 -0.93 2.15 16.16
C LYS A 107 -0.06 1.72 15.00
N ALA A 108 -0.61 1.83 13.79
CA ALA A 108 0.08 1.47 12.56
C ALA A 108 -0.24 2.44 11.41
N VAL A 109 0.62 2.42 10.40
CA VAL A 109 0.41 3.15 9.14
C VAL A 109 0.68 2.23 7.96
N ILE A 110 -0.23 2.21 6.98
CA ILE A 110 0.00 1.61 5.67
C ILE A 110 0.36 2.72 4.69
N PHE A 111 1.46 2.53 3.96
CA PHE A 111 1.88 3.41 2.87
C PHE A 111 1.81 2.64 1.55
N LEU A 112 0.93 3.09 0.67
CA LEU A 112 0.73 2.51 -0.66
C LEU A 112 1.35 3.42 -1.71
N MET A 113 2.11 2.82 -2.63
CA MET A 113 2.81 3.54 -3.68
C MET A 113 2.36 3.05 -5.06
N ASP A 114 2.10 3.98 -5.96
CA ASP A 114 1.85 3.75 -7.38
C ASP A 114 2.84 4.64 -8.15
N TYR A 115 3.99 4.08 -8.51
CA TYR A 115 5.04 4.85 -9.19
C TYR A 115 4.61 5.26 -10.60
N ALA A 116 4.02 4.34 -11.38
CA ALA A 116 3.58 4.60 -12.74
C ALA A 116 2.50 5.69 -12.80
N GLY A 117 1.49 5.60 -11.93
CA GLY A 117 0.44 6.61 -11.79
C GLY A 117 0.83 7.81 -10.91
N GLN A 118 2.05 7.85 -10.38
CA GLN A 118 2.58 8.89 -9.50
C GLN A 118 1.69 9.20 -8.29
N ARG A 119 1.04 8.18 -7.72
CA ARG A 119 0.13 8.34 -6.58
C ARG A 119 0.72 7.68 -5.34
N ARG A 120 0.43 8.27 -4.19
CA ARG A 120 0.74 7.67 -2.88
C ARG A 120 -0.38 7.93 -1.90
N ILE A 121 -0.70 6.92 -1.12
CA ILE A 121 -1.75 6.96 -0.11
C ILE A 121 -1.16 6.57 1.24
N LYS A 122 -1.42 7.38 2.26
CA LYS A 122 -1.13 7.04 3.67
C LYS A 122 -2.44 6.68 4.34
N ILE A 123 -2.47 5.57 5.04
CA ILE A 123 -3.62 5.10 5.81
C ILE A 123 -3.14 4.92 7.25
N TRP A 124 -3.65 5.72 8.17
CA TRP A 124 -3.39 5.58 9.60
C TRP A 124 -4.51 4.78 10.24
N GLY A 125 -4.15 3.99 11.25
CA GLY A 125 -5.10 3.12 11.89
C GLY A 125 -4.53 2.36 13.06
N ARG A 126 -5.29 1.34 13.46
CA ARG A 126 -4.90 0.37 14.48
C ARG A 126 -4.79 -0.99 13.83
N ALA A 127 -3.75 -1.74 14.16
CA ALA A 127 -3.57 -3.08 13.65
C ALA A 127 -3.43 -4.08 14.78
N ARG A 128 -3.85 -5.32 14.52
CA ARG A 128 -3.70 -6.44 15.44
C ARG A 128 -3.42 -7.73 14.67
N VAL A 129 -2.77 -8.65 15.36
CA VAL A 129 -2.54 -10.00 14.88
C VAL A 129 -3.74 -10.88 15.22
N VAL A 130 -4.12 -11.76 14.30
CA VAL A 130 -5.16 -12.78 14.45
C VAL A 130 -4.59 -14.11 13.97
N ALA A 131 -4.28 -15.01 14.90
CA ALA A 131 -3.67 -16.31 14.58
C ALA A 131 -4.71 -17.44 14.43
N ASP A 132 -5.82 -17.37 15.17
CA ASP A 132 -6.76 -18.50 15.34
C ASP A 132 -8.09 -18.29 14.60
N ASP A 133 -8.04 -17.77 13.36
CA ASP A 133 -9.24 -17.53 12.53
C ASP A 133 -9.05 -18.15 11.14
N ALA A 134 -9.38 -19.45 11.03
CA ALA A 134 -9.19 -20.22 9.81
C ALA A 134 -10.06 -19.71 8.65
N ASP A 135 -11.27 -19.23 8.94
CA ASP A 135 -12.19 -18.70 7.93
C ASP A 135 -11.67 -17.37 7.37
N LEU A 136 -11.17 -16.49 8.23
CA LEU A 136 -10.53 -15.25 7.80
C LEU A 136 -9.26 -15.54 7.01
N MET A 137 -8.41 -16.45 7.47
CA MET A 137 -7.22 -16.89 6.74
C MET A 137 -7.58 -17.39 5.33
N ALA A 138 -8.55 -18.29 5.21
CA ALA A 138 -9.00 -18.83 3.92
C ALA A 138 -9.49 -17.71 2.98
N ARG A 139 -10.31 -16.78 3.47
CA ARG A 139 -10.81 -15.64 2.67
C ARG A 139 -9.72 -14.72 2.14
N LEU A 140 -8.58 -14.64 2.82
CA LEU A 140 -7.45 -13.80 2.42
C LEU A 140 -6.52 -14.50 1.44
N VAL A 141 -6.45 -15.83 1.50
CA VAL A 141 -5.58 -16.69 0.71
C VAL A 141 -6.29 -17.22 -0.55
N ASP A 142 -7.62 -17.26 -0.56
CA ASP A 142 -8.45 -17.74 -1.67
C ASP A 142 -8.04 -17.09 -3.01
N GLY A 143 -7.61 -17.95 -3.93
CA GLY A 143 -7.12 -17.61 -5.27
C GLY A 143 -5.60 -17.73 -5.46
N SER A 144 -4.81 -18.06 -4.43
CA SER A 144 -3.36 -18.33 -4.55
C SER A 144 -3.05 -19.78 -4.93
N ASP A 145 -3.31 -20.18 -6.17
CA ASP A 145 -2.72 -21.41 -6.76
C ASP A 145 -1.23 -21.21 -7.14
N ASP A 146 -0.50 -20.34 -6.42
CA ASP A 146 0.94 -20.20 -6.56
C ASP A 146 1.58 -21.15 -5.53
N GLU A 147 1.85 -22.39 -5.97
CA GLU A 147 2.71 -23.33 -5.24
C GLU A 147 4.14 -22.76 -5.03
N ASP A 148 4.51 -21.67 -5.72
CA ASP A 148 5.90 -21.21 -5.86
C ASP A 148 6.28 -19.92 -5.11
N ALA A 149 5.38 -19.19 -4.42
CA ALA A 149 5.74 -17.88 -3.86
C ALA A 149 5.28 -17.53 -2.44
N ALA A 150 4.25 -18.18 -1.89
CA ALA A 150 3.77 -17.86 -0.54
C ALA A 150 3.83 -19.11 0.34
N GLY A 151 4.63 -19.06 1.40
CA GLY A 151 4.68 -20.13 2.39
C GLY A 151 3.32 -20.36 3.06
N THR A 152 3.26 -21.22 4.07
CA THR A 152 2.03 -21.37 4.86
C THR A 152 1.73 -20.03 5.56
N PRO A 153 0.51 -19.46 5.40
CA PRO A 153 0.10 -18.30 6.17
C PRO A 153 0.16 -18.67 7.66
N GLU A 154 0.84 -17.85 8.46
CA GLU A 154 1.03 -18.09 9.90
C GLU A 154 -0.06 -17.40 10.71
N GLN A 155 -0.49 -16.22 10.27
CA GLN A 155 -1.46 -15.37 10.95
C GLN A 155 -2.05 -14.34 9.99
N VAL A 156 -3.04 -13.58 10.44
CA VAL A 156 -3.62 -12.45 9.74
C VAL A 156 -3.28 -11.16 10.48
N ILE A 157 -2.97 -10.11 9.74
CA ILE A 157 -2.96 -8.75 10.28
C ILE A 157 -4.24 -8.05 9.83
N VAL A 158 -5.05 -7.67 10.81
CA VAL A 158 -6.26 -6.85 10.61
C VAL A 158 -5.92 -5.41 10.94
N PHE A 159 -6.32 -4.49 10.07
CA PHE A 159 -6.05 -3.05 10.16
C PHE A 159 -7.36 -2.27 10.11
N GLU A 160 -7.69 -1.59 11.20
CA GLU A 160 -8.84 -0.70 11.32
C GLU A 160 -8.41 0.73 10.98
N VAL A 161 -9.03 1.31 9.96
CA VAL A 161 -8.70 2.62 9.42
C VAL A 161 -9.23 3.73 10.32
N SER A 162 -8.33 4.60 10.77
CA SER A 162 -8.68 5.84 11.48
C SER A 162 -8.83 7.02 10.53
N ALA A 163 -7.89 7.17 9.59
CA ALA A 163 -7.98 8.17 8.52
C ALA A 163 -7.02 7.84 7.38
N TRP A 164 -7.23 8.45 6.22
CA TRP A 164 -6.32 8.34 5.09
C TRP A 164 -6.28 9.60 4.24
N ASP A 165 -5.18 9.74 3.50
CA ASP A 165 -4.87 10.93 2.72
C ASP A 165 -4.09 10.58 1.44
N ILE A 166 -4.43 11.29 0.35
CA ILE A 166 -3.72 11.23 -0.92
C ILE A 166 -2.84 12.45 -1.03
N ASN A 167 -1.54 12.24 -1.21
CA ASN A 167 -0.60 13.35 -1.37
C ASN A 167 -0.44 13.76 -2.85
N CYS A 168 0.04 14.99 -3.07
CA CYS A 168 0.42 15.52 -4.37
C CYS A 168 1.43 14.61 -5.12
N PRO A 169 1.27 14.43 -6.45
CA PRO A 169 2.16 13.58 -7.28
C PRO A 169 3.57 14.15 -7.51
N GLN A 170 3.81 15.39 -7.08
CA GLN A 170 5.08 16.08 -7.30
C GLN A 170 6.29 15.25 -6.82
N HIS A 171 7.34 15.25 -7.65
CA HIS A 171 8.62 14.59 -7.41
C HIS A 171 8.58 13.05 -7.32
N ILE A 172 7.48 12.39 -7.72
CA ILE A 172 7.46 10.94 -7.88
C ILE A 172 7.95 10.61 -9.29
N THR A 173 9.15 10.06 -9.42
CA THR A 173 9.64 9.55 -10.70
C THR A 173 8.84 8.30 -11.10
N PRO A 174 8.26 8.25 -12.31
CA PRO A 174 7.62 7.04 -12.81
C PRO A 174 8.58 5.86 -12.84
N ARG A 175 8.10 4.71 -12.39
CA ARG A 175 8.81 3.42 -12.45
C ARG A 175 7.84 2.36 -12.92
N PHE A 176 8.35 1.43 -13.71
CA PHE A 176 7.59 0.36 -14.33
C PHE A 176 8.22 -0.98 -13.95
N THR A 177 7.39 -2.00 -13.78
CA THR A 177 7.87 -3.37 -13.60
C THR A 177 8.41 -3.91 -14.91
N GLU A 178 9.23 -4.96 -14.84
CA GLU A 178 9.73 -5.66 -16.02
C GLU A 178 8.59 -6.12 -16.93
N ALA A 179 7.51 -6.67 -16.35
CA ALA A 179 6.33 -7.09 -17.10
C ALA A 179 5.69 -5.94 -17.88
N GLN A 180 5.53 -4.77 -17.26
CA GLN A 180 4.98 -3.57 -17.93
C GLN A 180 5.87 -3.09 -19.07
N VAL A 181 7.19 -3.09 -18.85
CA VAL A 181 8.17 -2.73 -19.89
C VAL A 181 8.14 -3.73 -21.03
N ALA A 182 8.06 -5.03 -20.73
CA ALA A 182 7.96 -6.09 -21.73
C ALA A 182 6.70 -5.92 -22.60
N THR A 183 5.53 -5.64 -22.01
CA THR A 183 4.29 -5.38 -22.76
C THR A 183 4.45 -4.21 -23.74
N ALA A 184 5.15 -3.15 -23.36
CA ALA A 184 5.37 -2.00 -24.23
C ALA A 184 6.39 -2.27 -25.36
N ILE A 185 7.38 -3.12 -25.10
CA ILE A 185 8.48 -3.38 -26.04
C ILE A 185 8.15 -4.52 -27.02
N GLU A 186 7.31 -5.48 -26.65
CA GLU A 186 7.03 -6.67 -27.46
C GLU A 186 6.54 -6.36 -28.89
N PRO A 187 5.58 -5.43 -29.11
CA PRO A 187 5.17 -5.08 -30.48
C PRO A 187 6.30 -4.45 -31.30
N LEU A 188 7.21 -3.71 -30.65
CA LEU A 188 8.37 -3.11 -31.31
C LEU A 188 9.36 -4.19 -31.74
N LYS A 189 9.61 -5.20 -30.90
CA LYS A 189 10.46 -6.35 -31.24
C LYS A 189 9.90 -7.13 -32.43
N GLN A 190 8.59 -7.38 -32.45
CA GLN A 190 7.92 -8.06 -33.56
C GLN A 190 8.10 -7.27 -34.85
N ARG A 191 7.87 -5.94 -34.82
CA ARG A 191 8.06 -5.11 -36.00
C ARG A 191 9.51 -5.06 -36.49
N ILE A 192 10.48 -5.05 -35.57
CA ILE A 192 11.90 -5.12 -35.92
C ILE A 192 12.20 -6.44 -36.64
N ALA A 193 11.73 -7.57 -36.12
CA ALA A 193 11.96 -8.88 -36.75
C ALA A 193 11.33 -8.98 -38.15
N GLU A 194 10.12 -8.44 -38.35
CA GLU A 194 9.49 -8.35 -39.67
C GLU A 194 10.33 -7.54 -40.66
N LEU A 195 10.78 -6.34 -40.23
CA LEU A 195 11.59 -5.46 -41.06
C LEU A 195 12.96 -6.07 -41.39
N GLU A 196 13.57 -6.79 -40.44
CA GLU A 196 14.82 -7.51 -40.66
C GLU A 196 14.65 -8.64 -41.68
N ALA A 197 13.51 -9.35 -41.65
CA ALA A 197 13.18 -10.38 -42.64
C ALA A 197 12.96 -9.79 -44.05
N GLU A 198 12.15 -8.72 -44.18
CA GLU A 198 11.94 -8.02 -45.46
C GLU A 198 13.27 -7.52 -46.04
N LEU A 199 14.13 -6.94 -45.20
CA LEU A 199 15.43 -6.43 -45.62
C LEU A 199 16.37 -7.56 -46.08
N ALA A 200 16.30 -8.72 -45.43
CA ALA A 200 17.08 -9.89 -45.83
C ALA A 200 16.63 -10.41 -47.20
N GLU A 201 15.33 -10.47 -47.47
CA GLU A 201 14.78 -10.85 -48.78
C GLU A 201 15.22 -9.88 -49.89
N LEU A 202 15.10 -8.57 -49.65
CA LEU A 202 15.49 -7.55 -50.62
C LEU A 202 17.00 -7.52 -50.92
N LYS A 203 17.83 -7.97 -49.97
CA LYS A 203 19.29 -8.03 -50.11
C LYS A 203 19.80 -9.38 -50.64
N ALA A 204 18.92 -10.36 -50.87
CA ALA A 204 19.33 -11.64 -51.43
C ALA A 204 19.83 -11.42 -52.88
N PRO A 205 21.04 -11.91 -53.23
CA PRO A 205 21.54 -11.79 -54.60
C PRO A 205 20.66 -12.60 -55.56
N LEU A 206 20.42 -12.02 -56.75
CA LEU A 206 19.69 -12.62 -57.88
C LEU A 206 20.32 -13.93 -58.36
#